data_AF-A0A926EMY4-F1
#
_entry.id   AF-A0A926EMY4-F1
#
_cell.length_a   1.000
_cell.length_b   1.000
_cell.length_c   1.000
_cell.angle_alpha   90.00
_cell.angle_beta   90.00
_cell.angle_gamma   90.00
#
_symmetry.space_group_name_H-M   'P 1'
#
loop_
_entity.id
_entity.type
_entity.pdbx_description
1 polymer ?
#
loop_
_entity_poly.entity_id
_entity_poly.type
_entity_poly.pdbx_seq_one_letter_code
_entity_poly.pdbx_strand_id
1 'polypeptide(L)'
;MKKAILLILTFIFVIALLGCSSQENNVKRDIAPTITLYDRQYVAPYMPIDELPGGYEYLGDLPEDAADDTGLAGCKMYAVKELDSLSDFYLYQECAASVDENTVDATRRQWAYVQWVLSN
;
A
#
# COMPACT_ATOMS: atom_id res chain seq x y z
N MET A 1 22.67 23.57 -57.47
CA MET A 1 21.28 23.24 -57.04
C MET A 1 21.36 22.06 -56.08
N LYS A 2 20.83 22.28 -54.88
CA LYS A 2 21.00 21.46 -53.67
C LYS A 2 20.24 20.14 -53.81
N LYS A 3 20.84 19.00 -53.49
CA LYS A 3 20.11 17.75 -53.23
C LYS A 3 20.63 17.13 -51.94
N ALA A 4 19.68 16.89 -51.05
CA ALA A 4 19.85 16.67 -49.62
C ALA A 4 20.52 15.32 -49.30
N ILE A 5 21.42 15.36 -48.31
CA ILE A 5 21.96 14.20 -47.63
C ILE A 5 20.89 13.73 -46.64
N LEU A 6 20.32 12.55 -46.87
CA LEU A 6 19.40 11.89 -45.94
C LEU A 6 20.21 10.94 -45.05
N LEU A 7 20.47 11.36 -43.81
CA LEU A 7 21.04 10.53 -42.75
C LEU A 7 19.98 9.54 -42.24
N ILE A 8 20.13 8.27 -42.57
CA ILE A 8 19.31 7.18 -42.03
C ILE A 8 19.97 6.72 -40.73
N LEU A 9 19.40 7.11 -39.59
CA LEU A 9 19.77 6.63 -38.25
C LEU A 9 19.26 5.20 -38.07
N THR A 10 20.17 4.24 -38.09
CA THR A 10 19.94 2.85 -37.69
C THR A 10 19.93 2.74 -36.16
N PHE A 11 18.75 2.59 -35.57
CA PHE A 11 18.60 2.24 -34.15
C PHE A 11 18.32 0.74 -34.03
N ILE A 12 19.38 -0.05 -33.87
CA ILE A 12 19.30 -1.48 -33.57
C ILE A 12 19.13 -1.60 -32.05
N PHE A 13 17.91 -1.92 -31.60
CA PHE A 13 17.66 -2.27 -30.21
C PHE A 13 17.45 -3.78 -30.11
N VAL A 14 18.54 -4.50 -29.83
CA VAL A 14 18.50 -5.91 -29.42
C VAL A 14 18.40 -5.91 -27.91
N ILE A 15 17.24 -6.29 -27.35
CA ILE A 15 17.18 -6.79 -25.98
C ILE A 15 16.44 -8.13 -26.01
N ALA A 16 17.19 -9.15 -25.62
CA ALA A 16 16.78 -10.53 -25.52
C ALA A 16 15.69 -10.72 -24.45
N LEU A 17 14.59 -11.39 -24.83
CA LEU A 17 13.65 -11.96 -23.88
C LEU A 17 14.02 -13.43 -23.65
N LEU A 18 14.97 -13.66 -22.75
CA LEU A 18 15.22 -14.95 -22.13
C LEU A 18 15.46 -14.71 -20.64
N GLY A 19 14.46 -15.06 -19.83
CA GLY A 19 14.54 -14.91 -18.38
C GLY A 19 13.18 -14.99 -17.70
N CYS A 20 12.37 -15.99 -18.03
CA CYS A 20 11.26 -16.36 -17.16
C CYS A 20 11.86 -17.21 -16.02
N SER A 21 12.21 -16.58 -14.90
CA SER A 21 12.58 -17.29 -13.68
C SER A 21 11.67 -16.90 -12.53
N SER A 22 10.93 -17.93 -12.09
CA SER A 22 10.49 -18.22 -10.73
C SER A 22 9.68 -17.16 -9.98
N GLN A 23 8.41 -17.48 -9.73
CA GLN A 23 7.80 -17.14 -8.44
C GLN A 23 7.37 -18.45 -7.76
N GLU A 24 8.16 -18.80 -6.76
CA GLU A 24 7.85 -19.79 -5.75
C GLU A 24 6.60 -19.30 -5.00
N ASN A 25 5.47 -19.97 -5.20
CA ASN A 25 4.26 -19.70 -4.45
C ASN A 25 4.44 -20.24 -3.02
N ASN A 26 5.03 -19.43 -2.14
CA ASN A 26 4.88 -19.64 -0.71
C ASN A 26 3.40 -19.40 -0.38
N VAL A 27 2.69 -20.47 0.00
CA VAL A 27 1.33 -20.39 0.54
C VAL A 27 1.41 -19.63 1.86
N LYS A 28 1.31 -18.30 1.79
CA LYS A 28 1.14 -17.42 2.94
C LYS A 28 -0.17 -17.84 3.58
N ARG A 29 -0.10 -18.48 4.75
CA ARG A 29 -1.29 -18.67 5.60
C ARG A 29 -1.98 -17.31 5.72
N ASP A 30 -3.29 -17.30 5.56
CA ASP A 30 -4.18 -16.12 5.49
C ASP A 30 -4.28 -15.43 6.87
N ILE A 31 -3.13 -15.05 7.41
CA ILE A 31 -3.01 -14.31 8.67
C ILE A 31 -3.27 -12.85 8.30
N ALA A 32 -4.28 -12.25 8.93
CA ALA A 32 -4.58 -10.84 8.76
C ALA A 32 -3.30 -10.02 9.00
N PRO A 33 -2.99 -9.04 8.13
CA PRO A 33 -1.78 -8.25 8.26
C PRO A 33 -1.79 -7.53 9.62
N THR A 34 -0.62 -7.49 10.26
CA THR A 34 -0.40 -6.80 11.53
C THR A 34 0.71 -5.78 11.31
N ILE A 35 0.58 -4.60 11.90
CA ILE A 35 1.62 -3.56 11.93
C ILE A 35 2.21 -3.50 13.33
N THR A 36 3.54 -3.37 13.45
CA THR A 36 4.21 -3.21 14.73
C THR A 36 4.81 -1.81 14.86
N LEU A 37 4.19 -0.95 15.66
CA LEU A 37 4.66 0.43 15.86
C LEU A 37 4.89 0.68 17.35
N TYR A 38 6.08 1.13 17.73
CA TYR A 38 6.47 1.36 19.13
C TYR A 38 6.24 0.13 20.04
N ASP A 39 6.68 -1.05 19.58
CA ASP A 39 6.51 -2.34 20.26
C ASP A 39 5.04 -2.73 20.53
N ARG A 40 4.10 -2.13 19.80
CA ARG A 40 2.66 -2.42 19.87
C ARG A 40 2.16 -2.95 18.54
N GLN A 41 1.29 -3.95 18.60
CA GLN A 41 0.67 -4.55 17.42
C GLN A 41 -0.64 -3.86 17.09
N TYR A 42 -0.90 -3.63 15.82
CA TYR A 42 -2.14 -3.05 15.31
C TYR A 42 -2.73 -3.94 14.24
N VAL A 43 -4.05 -4.06 14.25
CA VAL A 43 -4.84 -4.85 13.30
C VAL A 43 -5.89 -3.97 12.63
N ALA A 44 -6.36 -4.35 11.45
CA ALA A 44 -7.40 -3.65 10.72
C ALA A 44 -8.70 -4.48 10.67
N PRO A 45 -9.55 -4.42 11.72
CA PRO A 45 -10.75 -5.25 11.80
C PRO A 45 -11.96 -4.65 11.07
N TYR A 46 -11.86 -3.39 10.63
CA TYR A 46 -12.97 -2.64 10.05
C TYR A 46 -12.81 -2.45 8.54
N MET A 47 -13.94 -2.25 7.87
CA MET A 47 -13.98 -1.97 6.44
C MET A 47 -13.29 -0.64 6.11
N PRO A 48 -12.65 -0.52 4.93
CA PRO A 48 -12.10 0.76 4.48
C PRO A 48 -13.19 1.82 4.30
N ILE A 49 -12.83 3.08 4.58
CA ILE A 49 -13.71 4.25 4.40
C ILE A 49 -13.09 5.25 3.42
N ASP A 50 -13.93 5.96 2.67
CA ASP A 50 -13.49 6.86 1.60
C ASP A 50 -13.03 8.23 2.10
N GLU A 51 -13.53 8.67 3.26
CA GLU A 51 -13.24 9.98 3.85
C GLU A 51 -12.59 9.82 5.23
N LEU A 52 -11.50 10.55 5.47
CA LEU A 52 -10.83 10.56 6.77
C LEU A 52 -11.74 11.20 7.82
N PRO A 53 -11.97 10.57 8.99
CA PRO A 53 -12.78 11.16 10.04
C PRO A 53 -12.17 12.47 10.58
N GLY A 54 -13.04 13.37 11.03
CA GLY A 54 -12.61 14.64 11.62
C GLY A 54 -11.71 14.44 12.85
N GLY A 55 -10.68 15.28 12.97
CA GLY A 55 -9.70 15.24 14.07
C GLY A 55 -8.46 14.38 13.80
N TYR A 56 -8.46 13.55 12.76
CA TYR A 56 -7.26 12.85 12.33
C TYR A 56 -6.40 13.75 11.45
N GLU A 57 -5.11 13.85 11.79
CA GLU A 57 -4.13 14.63 11.06
C GLU A 57 -2.99 13.77 10.55
N TYR A 58 -2.36 14.21 9.46
CA TYR A 58 -1.15 13.55 8.96
C TYR A 58 -0.06 13.54 10.03
N LEU A 59 0.42 12.33 10.33
CA LEU A 59 1.45 12.05 11.33
C LEU A 59 2.82 11.79 10.68
N GLY A 60 2.82 11.18 9.50
CA GLY A 60 4.02 10.72 8.80
C GLY A 60 3.70 9.59 7.84
N ASP A 61 4.72 9.02 7.20
CA ASP A 61 4.57 7.81 6.39
C ASP A 61 4.96 6.58 7.24
N LEU A 62 4.32 5.43 7.01
CA LEU A 62 4.55 4.20 7.77
C LEU A 62 6.01 3.72 7.58
N PRO A 63 6.78 3.55 8.67
CA PRO A 63 8.14 3.03 8.60
C PRO A 63 8.21 1.60 8.03
N GLU A 64 9.31 1.27 7.36
CA GLU A 64 9.52 -0.05 6.75
C GLU A 64 9.60 -1.17 7.80
N ASP A 65 10.29 -0.93 8.91
CA ASP A 65 10.38 -1.84 10.06
C ASP A 65 9.01 -2.05 10.72
N ALA A 66 8.18 -1.01 10.78
CA ALA A 66 6.83 -1.12 11.33
C ALA A 66 5.87 -1.90 10.42
N ALA A 67 6.09 -1.85 9.10
CA ALA A 67 5.25 -2.48 8.11
C ALA A 67 5.42 -4.02 8.04
N ASP A 68 6.49 -4.59 8.58
CA ASP A 68 6.69 -6.06 8.71
C ASP A 68 6.30 -6.87 7.44
N ASP A 69 6.87 -6.52 6.29
CA ASP A 69 6.61 -7.16 4.99
C ASP A 69 5.12 -7.19 4.54
N THR A 70 4.27 -6.34 5.12
CA THR A 70 2.87 -6.16 4.67
C THR A 70 2.77 -5.45 3.32
N GLY A 71 3.86 -4.82 2.85
CA GLY A 71 3.87 -3.97 1.66
C GLY A 71 3.26 -2.58 1.89
N LEU A 72 2.98 -2.22 3.14
CA LEU A 72 2.38 -0.92 3.52
C LEU A 72 3.42 0.15 3.88
N ALA A 73 4.71 -0.17 3.78
CA ALA A 73 5.78 0.79 4.02
C ALA A 73 5.60 2.03 3.11
N GLY A 74 5.70 3.21 3.71
CA GLY A 74 5.46 4.48 3.01
C GLY A 74 3.99 4.91 2.89
N CYS A 75 3.03 4.12 3.35
CA CYS A 75 1.62 4.56 3.40
C CYS A 75 1.43 5.72 4.39
N LYS A 76 0.57 6.67 4.05
CA LYS A 76 0.34 7.86 4.88
C LYS A 76 -0.42 7.51 6.14
N MET A 77 0.15 7.85 7.29
CA MET A 77 -0.43 7.68 8.60
C MET A 77 -1.17 8.93 9.05
N TYR A 78 -2.38 8.73 9.59
CA TYR A 78 -3.20 9.79 10.15
C TYR A 78 -3.64 9.41 11.56
N ALA A 79 -3.46 10.30 12.52
CA ALA A 79 -3.79 10.07 13.92
C ALA A 79 -4.30 11.36 14.58
N VAL A 80 -5.03 11.22 15.68
CA VAL A 80 -5.40 12.34 16.56
C VAL A 80 -4.16 12.73 17.38
N LYS A 81 -3.58 13.90 17.13
CA LYS A 81 -2.29 14.32 17.73
C LYS A 81 -2.41 14.74 19.18
N GLU A 82 -3.62 15.08 19.62
CA GLU A 82 -3.93 15.55 20.96
C GLU A 82 -3.99 14.42 22.00
N LEU A 83 -3.87 13.16 21.57
CA LEU A 83 -3.88 12.00 22.46
C LEU A 83 -2.47 11.66 22.93
N ASP A 84 -2.32 11.40 24.23
CA ASP A 84 -1.06 10.95 24.84
C ASP A 84 -0.65 9.52 24.42
N SER A 85 -1.51 8.81 23.68
CA SER A 85 -1.26 7.47 23.21
C SER A 85 -1.92 7.19 21.86
N LEU A 86 -1.22 6.47 21.00
CA LEU A 86 -1.78 5.96 19.75
C LEU A 86 -2.61 4.70 20.02
N SER A 87 -3.91 4.87 20.21
CA SER A 87 -4.86 3.74 20.32
C SER A 87 -5.29 3.23 18.96
N ASP A 88 -5.34 4.12 17.97
CA ASP A 88 -5.59 3.83 16.58
C ASP A 88 -4.93 4.86 15.66
N PHE A 89 -4.93 4.54 14.37
CA PHE A 89 -4.59 5.45 13.29
C PHE A 89 -5.25 4.98 12.00
N TYR A 90 -5.25 5.83 10.98
CA TYR A 90 -5.61 5.46 9.62
C TYR A 90 -4.37 5.38 8.75
N LEU A 91 -4.34 4.38 7.87
CA LEU A 91 -3.47 4.38 6.70
C LEU A 91 -4.28 4.72 5.46
N TYR A 92 -3.77 5.64 4.65
CA TYR A 92 -4.23 5.79 3.27
C TYR A 92 -3.46 4.80 2.40
N GLN A 93 -4.15 3.75 1.95
CA GLN A 93 -3.55 2.59 1.29
C GLN A 93 -4.45 2.03 0.17
N GLU A 94 -3.84 1.30 -0.76
CA GLU A 94 -4.58 0.50 -1.73
C GLU A 94 -5.16 -0.75 -1.05
N CYS A 95 -6.45 -1.00 -1.23
CA CYS A 95 -7.15 -2.14 -0.66
C CYS A 95 -8.25 -2.65 -1.61
N ALA A 96 -8.90 -3.75 -1.25
CA ALA A 96 -10.05 -4.27 -2.00
C ALA A 96 -11.23 -3.30 -1.92
N ALA A 97 -11.99 -3.19 -3.00
CA ALA A 97 -13.12 -2.27 -3.07
C ALA A 97 -14.31 -2.78 -2.23
N SER A 98 -14.87 -1.93 -1.38
CA SER A 98 -16.10 -2.25 -0.66
C SER A 98 -17.28 -2.40 -1.65
N VAL A 99 -18.00 -3.51 -1.55
CA VAL A 99 -19.22 -3.78 -2.36
C VAL A 99 -20.47 -3.44 -1.54
N ASP A 100 -20.45 -3.83 -0.26
CA ASP A 100 -21.46 -3.53 0.74
C ASP A 100 -20.81 -3.43 2.13
N GLU A 101 -21.62 -3.35 3.19
CA GLU A 101 -21.17 -3.17 4.58
C GLU A 101 -20.24 -4.27 5.10
N ASN A 102 -20.26 -5.48 4.52
CA ASN A 102 -19.49 -6.62 5.01
C ASN A 102 -18.66 -7.32 3.91
N THR A 103 -18.76 -6.86 2.66
CA THR A 103 -18.17 -7.55 1.51
C THR A 103 -17.21 -6.64 0.76
N VAL A 104 -16.01 -7.16 0.49
CA VAL A 104 -15.02 -6.54 -0.39
C VAL A 104 -14.84 -7.36 -1.67
N ASP A 105 -14.58 -6.67 -2.78
CA ASP A 105 -14.18 -7.27 -4.05
C ASP A 105 -12.65 -7.16 -4.21
N ALA A 106 -11.95 -8.26 -3.97
CA ALA A 106 -10.48 -8.32 -4.09
C ALA A 106 -9.97 -8.13 -5.52
N THR A 107 -10.83 -8.26 -6.54
CA THR A 107 -10.47 -8.02 -7.95
C THR A 107 -10.44 -6.53 -8.31
N ARG A 108 -11.11 -5.71 -7.50
CA ARG A 108 -11.16 -4.26 -7.64
C ARG A 108 -10.30 -3.62 -6.56
N ARG A 109 -9.32 -2.83 -6.99
CA ARG A 109 -8.50 -2.04 -6.07
C ARG A 109 -9.05 -0.63 -5.92
N GLN A 110 -8.98 -0.09 -4.72
CA GLN A 110 -9.28 1.30 -4.41
C GLN A 110 -8.29 1.85 -3.40
N TRP A 111 -8.05 3.16 -3.45
CA TRP A 111 -7.37 3.87 -2.38
C TRP A 111 -8.40 4.33 -1.37
N ALA A 112 -8.21 3.96 -0.11
CA ALA A 112 -9.13 4.29 0.97
C ALA A 112 -8.36 4.41 2.30
N TYR A 113 -9.06 4.90 3.33
CA TYR A 113 -8.56 4.94 4.69
C TYR A 113 -8.91 3.65 5.40
N VAL A 114 -7.90 2.94 5.88
CA VAL A 114 -8.06 1.71 6.67
C VAL A 114 -7.68 2.03 8.12
N GLN A 115 -8.59 1.76 9.06
CA GLN A 115 -8.35 1.96 10.47
C GLN A 115 -7.52 0.80 11.04
N TRP A 116 -6.42 1.14 11.70
CA TRP A 116 -5.55 0.21 12.41
C TRP A 116 -5.70 0.48 13.90
N VAL A 117 -6.19 -0.51 14.64
CA VAL A 117 -6.46 -0.42 16.07
C VAL A 117 -5.49 -1.28 16.85
N LEU A 118 -5.11 -0.81 18.04
CA LEU A 118 -4.23 -1.53 18.95
C LEU A 118 -4.81 -2.93 19.25
N SER A 119 -4.02 -3.97 18.99
CA SER A 119 -4.33 -5.35 19.33
C SER A 119 -4.06 -5.56 20.82
N ASN A 120 -5.09 -5.92 21.58
CA ASN A 120 -4.98 -6.24 23.01
C ASN A 120 -4.37 -7.61 23.26
#